data_AF-K1Y4W9-F1
#
_entry.id   AF-K1Y4W9-F1
#
_cell.length_a   1.000
_cell.length_b   1.000
_cell.length_c   1.000
_cell.angle_alpha   90.00
_cell.angle_beta   90.00
_cell.angle_gamma   90.00
#
_symmetry.space_group_name_H-M   'P 1'
#
loop_
_entity.id
_entity.type
_entity.pdbx_description
1 polymer ?
#
loop_
_entity_poly.entity_id
_entity_poly.type
_entity_poly.pdbx_seq_one_letter_code
_entity_poly.pdbx_strand_id
1 'polypeptide(L)'
;PPLWRLLCQTATLGKSENVSPVLAGGMTKAMLSGRPYPQSLLSVVLGRIRAEKDVGYFRASLLKAFLVRNKQMEVSMSLDLNRKDMPYLLGRLFAVLEKAQSDAISGANATIKDRFFSSAPATPARIFPMLIKNAANHTAKLRKDQDKKGWAFHLEKMMQDIVDELRDFPSTLLAEEQGLFMIGYYQQMKDFYTKKNEEK
;
A
#
# COMPACT_ATOMS: atom_id res chain seq x y z
N PRO A 1 -17.45 -7.90 0.51
CA PRO A 1 -16.86 -9.19 0.96
C PRO A 1 -17.60 -9.76 2.18
N PRO A 2 -17.71 -11.08 2.35
CA PRO A 2 -18.30 -11.69 3.54
C PRO A 2 -17.51 -11.32 4.82
N LEU A 3 -18.22 -11.06 5.92
CA LEU A 3 -17.60 -10.63 7.19
C LEU A 3 -16.58 -11.64 7.74
N TRP A 4 -16.88 -12.93 7.69
CA TRP A 4 -15.95 -13.96 8.20
C TRP A 4 -14.60 -13.91 7.48
N ARG A 5 -14.57 -13.67 6.15
CA ARG A 5 -13.32 -13.50 5.40
C ARG A 5 -12.56 -12.26 5.84
N LEU A 6 -13.25 -11.16 6.12
CA LEU A 6 -12.62 -9.95 6.64
C LEU A 6 -12.02 -10.19 8.03
N LEU A 7 -12.73 -10.90 8.91
CA LEU A 7 -12.24 -11.20 10.26
C LEU A 7 -11.00 -12.10 10.24
N CYS A 8 -10.97 -13.14 9.40
CA CYS A 8 -9.77 -13.97 9.25
C CYS A 8 -8.52 -13.13 8.88
N GLN A 9 -8.69 -12.05 8.12
CA GLN A 9 -7.58 -11.19 7.68
C GLN A 9 -6.98 -10.33 8.80
N THR A 10 -7.67 -10.27 9.94
CA THR A 10 -7.21 -9.64 11.19
C THR A 10 -6.51 -10.62 12.13
N ALA A 11 -6.66 -11.93 11.88
CA ALA A 11 -6.08 -13.00 12.69
C ALA A 11 -4.68 -13.39 12.23
N THR A 12 -3.88 -13.94 13.15
CA THR A 12 -2.58 -14.54 12.82
C THR A 12 -2.74 -15.70 11.85
N LEU A 13 -1.97 -15.68 10.77
CA LEU A 13 -1.98 -16.71 9.72
C LEU A 13 -3.33 -16.90 9.02
N GLY A 14 -4.27 -15.95 9.16
CA GLY A 14 -5.60 -16.08 8.56
C GLY A 14 -6.51 -17.11 9.22
N LYS A 15 -6.13 -17.68 10.37
CA LYS A 15 -6.85 -18.79 11.02
C LYS A 15 -8.05 -18.29 11.81
N SER A 16 -9.20 -18.96 11.64
CA SER A 16 -10.45 -18.58 12.32
C SER A 16 -10.36 -18.68 13.83
N GLU A 17 -9.62 -19.65 14.39
CA GLU A 17 -9.46 -19.77 15.84
C GLU A 17 -8.71 -18.59 16.48
N ASN A 18 -7.96 -17.82 15.69
CA ASN A 18 -7.17 -16.68 16.16
C ASN A 18 -7.92 -15.35 16.03
N VAL A 19 -9.19 -15.38 15.59
CA VAL A 19 -10.01 -14.17 15.49
C VAL A 19 -10.41 -13.70 16.89
N SER A 20 -10.13 -12.44 17.21
CA SER A 20 -10.57 -11.84 18.47
C SER A 20 -12.10 -11.79 18.55
N PRO A 21 -12.74 -12.41 19.57
CA PRO A 21 -14.19 -12.36 19.75
C PRO A 21 -14.70 -10.93 19.94
N VAL A 22 -13.91 -10.08 20.62
CA VAL A 22 -14.24 -8.66 20.85
C VAL A 22 -14.26 -7.89 19.53
N LEU A 23 -13.28 -8.12 18.65
CA LEU A 23 -13.26 -7.48 17.34
C LEU A 23 -14.40 -7.99 16.46
N ALA A 24 -14.66 -9.30 16.48
CA ALA A 24 -15.77 -9.90 15.74
C ALA A 24 -17.13 -9.31 16.15
N GLY A 25 -17.42 -9.29 17.45
CA GLY A 25 -18.66 -8.70 17.97
C GLY A 25 -18.77 -7.21 17.65
N GLY A 26 -17.67 -6.46 17.81
CA GLY A 26 -17.62 -5.03 17.51
C GLY A 26 -17.84 -4.72 16.02
N MET A 27 -17.22 -5.50 15.12
CA MET A 27 -17.42 -5.36 13.68
C MET A 27 -18.85 -5.71 13.26
N THR A 28 -19.42 -6.81 13.76
CA THR A 28 -20.81 -7.19 13.50
C THR A 28 -21.78 -6.09 13.94
N LYS A 29 -21.60 -5.57 15.16
CA LYS A 29 -22.41 -4.46 15.67
C LYS A 29 -22.30 -3.21 14.79
N ALA A 30 -21.10 -2.84 14.39
CA ALA A 30 -20.88 -1.69 13.50
C ALA A 30 -21.52 -1.87 12.12
N MET A 31 -21.49 -3.09 11.57
CA MET A 31 -22.14 -3.40 10.29
C MET A 31 -23.66 -3.33 10.37
N LEU A 32 -24.26 -3.87 11.42
CA LEU A 32 -25.73 -3.89 11.58
C LEU A 32 -26.31 -2.53 12.00
N SER A 33 -25.58 -1.75 12.79
CA SER A 33 -26.07 -0.48 13.35
C SER A 33 -25.60 0.77 12.61
N GLY A 34 -24.75 0.63 11.60
CA GLY A 34 -24.15 1.77 10.90
C GLY A 34 -23.17 2.61 11.72
N ARG A 35 -22.89 2.22 12.98
CA ARG A 35 -21.97 2.92 13.89
C ARG A 35 -20.51 2.79 13.45
N PRO A 36 -19.60 3.64 13.99
CA PRO A 36 -18.16 3.51 13.75
C PRO A 36 -17.63 2.10 14.07
N TYR A 37 -16.63 1.66 13.31
CA TYR A 37 -15.93 0.41 13.58
C TYR A 37 -15.13 0.49 14.89
N PRO A 38 -14.79 -0.65 15.52
CA PRO A 38 -13.91 -0.67 16.68
C PRO A 38 -12.60 0.08 16.41
N GLN A 39 -12.15 0.94 17.34
CA GLN A 39 -10.92 1.73 17.17
C GLN A 39 -9.67 0.84 17.00
N SER A 40 -9.69 -0.36 17.59
CA SER A 40 -8.62 -1.35 17.44
C SER A 40 -8.52 -1.95 16.04
N LEU A 41 -9.53 -1.80 15.17
CA LEU A 41 -9.51 -2.39 13.83
C LEU A 41 -8.30 -1.89 13.02
N LEU A 42 -8.04 -0.59 13.03
CA LEU A 42 -6.94 0.00 12.27
C LEU A 42 -5.58 -0.55 12.74
N SER A 43 -5.33 -0.55 14.05
CA SER A 43 -4.06 -1.02 14.61
C SER A 43 -3.84 -2.51 14.41
N VAL A 44 -4.90 -3.33 14.52
CA VAL A 44 -4.84 -4.77 14.25
C VAL A 44 -4.50 -5.03 12.79
N VAL A 45 -5.19 -4.38 11.85
CA VAL A 45 -4.95 -4.56 10.41
C VAL A 45 -3.54 -4.10 10.04
N LEU A 46 -3.10 -2.91 10.47
CA LEU A 46 -1.74 -2.45 10.25
C LEU A 46 -0.69 -3.37 10.89
N GLY A 47 -1.00 -3.95 12.05
CA GLY A 47 -0.14 -4.94 12.70
C GLY A 47 0.01 -6.22 11.87
N ARG A 48 -1.07 -6.71 11.27
CA ARG A 48 -1.03 -7.89 10.38
C ARG A 48 -0.27 -7.61 9.09
N ILE A 49 -0.51 -6.44 8.48
CA ILE A 49 0.22 -5.99 7.30
C ILE A 49 1.72 -5.93 7.57
N ARG A 50 2.14 -5.41 8.73
CA ARG A 50 3.57 -5.35 9.10
C ARG A 50 4.18 -6.72 9.35
N ALA A 51 3.44 -7.63 9.95
CA ALA A 51 3.92 -8.98 10.25
C ALA A 51 4.08 -9.84 9.00
N GLU A 52 3.13 -9.74 8.06
CA GLU A 52 3.09 -10.59 6.86
C GLU A 52 3.60 -9.91 5.60
N LYS A 53 3.84 -8.59 5.67
CA LYS A 53 4.23 -7.72 4.55
C LYS A 53 3.25 -7.80 3.39
N ASP A 54 1.98 -8.07 3.68
CA ASP A 54 0.94 -8.15 2.65
C ASP A 54 -0.30 -7.36 3.06
N VAL A 55 -0.78 -6.54 2.13
CA VAL A 55 -2.03 -5.80 2.26
C VAL A 55 -3.18 -6.64 1.69
N GLY A 56 -3.01 -7.20 0.50
CA GLY A 56 -4.09 -7.90 -0.20
C GLY A 56 -5.40 -7.09 -0.35
N TYR A 57 -6.38 -7.68 -1.03
CA TYR A 57 -7.67 -7.04 -1.27
C TYR A 57 -8.45 -6.77 0.03
N PHE A 58 -8.48 -7.76 0.94
CA PHE A 58 -9.33 -7.68 2.13
C PHE A 58 -8.80 -6.68 3.16
N ARG A 59 -7.48 -6.60 3.39
CA ARG A 59 -6.95 -5.60 4.34
C ARG A 59 -7.01 -4.20 3.76
N ALA A 60 -6.75 -4.02 2.46
CA ALA A 60 -7.01 -2.73 1.80
C ALA A 60 -8.47 -2.29 1.98
N SER A 61 -9.42 -3.23 1.81
CA SER A 61 -10.85 -2.96 2.01
C SER A 61 -11.19 -2.61 3.47
N LEU A 62 -10.55 -3.26 4.45
CA LEU A 62 -10.75 -2.96 5.88
C LEU A 62 -10.20 -1.59 6.26
N LEU A 63 -8.99 -1.26 5.80
CA LEU A 63 -8.40 0.06 6.00
C LEU A 63 -9.31 1.14 5.42
N LYS A 64 -9.74 0.96 4.16
CA LYS A 64 -10.68 1.87 3.52
C LYS A 64 -11.97 2.03 4.34
N ALA A 65 -12.61 0.93 4.73
CA ALA A 65 -13.86 0.96 5.48
C ALA A 65 -13.71 1.74 6.80
N PHE A 66 -12.58 1.55 7.49
CA PHE A 66 -12.26 2.31 8.69
C PHE A 66 -12.05 3.81 8.40
N LEU A 67 -11.20 4.16 7.42
CA LEU A 67 -10.90 5.56 7.11
C LEU A 67 -12.16 6.33 6.66
N VAL A 68 -13.01 5.72 5.83
CA VAL A 68 -14.27 6.34 5.40
C VAL A 68 -15.22 6.52 6.59
N ARG A 69 -15.48 5.46 7.36
CA ARG A 69 -16.54 5.51 8.39
C ARG A 69 -16.10 6.20 9.68
N ASN A 70 -14.88 5.94 10.15
CA ASN A 70 -14.40 6.43 11.44
C ASN A 70 -13.69 7.79 11.30
N LYS A 71 -13.12 8.09 10.14
CA LYS A 71 -12.33 9.31 9.91
C LYS A 71 -12.93 10.24 8.87
N GLN A 72 -14.07 9.87 8.27
CA GLN A 72 -14.77 10.68 7.25
C GLN A 72 -13.85 11.08 6.08
N MET A 73 -12.88 10.22 5.76
CA MET A 73 -11.97 10.44 4.64
C MET A 73 -12.57 9.90 3.35
N GLU A 74 -12.43 10.66 2.27
CA GLU A 74 -12.75 10.15 0.94
C GLU A 74 -11.64 9.23 0.46
N VAL A 75 -12.01 7.99 0.11
CA VAL A 75 -11.06 6.98 -0.39
C VAL A 75 -11.68 6.30 -1.61
N SER A 76 -11.01 6.43 -2.76
CA SER A 76 -11.41 5.81 -4.03
C SER A 76 -11.37 4.28 -3.96
N MET A 77 -12.06 3.59 -4.87
CA MET A 77 -11.97 2.13 -4.98
C MET A 77 -10.75 1.68 -5.78
N SER A 78 -10.42 2.43 -6.84
CA SER A 78 -9.30 2.21 -7.76
C SER A 78 -8.20 3.25 -7.56
N LEU A 79 -7.07 3.05 -8.24
CA LEU A 79 -6.01 4.06 -8.32
C LEU A 79 -6.60 5.41 -8.74
N ASP A 80 -6.28 6.44 -7.96
CA ASP A 80 -6.67 7.82 -8.22
C ASP A 80 -5.39 8.64 -8.44
N LEU A 81 -5.12 8.99 -9.69
CA LEU A 81 -3.91 9.74 -10.06
C LEU A 81 -3.99 11.21 -9.65
N ASN A 82 -5.20 11.74 -9.41
CA ASN A 82 -5.43 13.13 -9.04
C ASN A 82 -5.33 13.37 -7.53
N ARG A 83 -5.25 12.29 -6.74
CA ARG A 83 -5.13 12.38 -5.29
C ARG A 83 -3.71 12.77 -4.89
N LYS A 84 -3.59 13.96 -4.29
CA LYS A 84 -2.32 14.59 -3.88
C LYS A 84 -1.99 14.46 -2.39
N ASP A 85 -2.75 13.65 -1.65
CA ASP A 85 -2.47 13.41 -0.23
C ASP A 85 -1.10 12.74 -0.07
N MET A 86 -0.20 13.36 0.68
CA MET A 86 1.16 12.88 0.87
C MET A 86 1.26 11.40 1.30
N PRO A 87 0.45 10.86 2.25
CA PRO A 87 0.57 9.44 2.60
C PRO A 87 0.22 8.52 1.43
N TYR A 88 -0.78 8.90 0.64
CA TYR A 88 -1.21 8.17 -0.54
C TYR A 88 -0.13 8.18 -1.63
N LEU A 89 0.45 9.35 -1.91
CA LEU A 89 1.57 9.53 -2.84
C LEU A 89 2.79 8.71 -2.43
N LEU A 90 3.16 8.70 -1.13
CA LEU A 90 4.25 7.87 -0.63
C LEU A 90 3.98 6.37 -0.81
N GLY A 91 2.74 5.93 -0.62
CA GLY A 91 2.33 4.55 -0.90
C GLY A 91 2.49 4.19 -2.39
N ARG A 92 2.05 5.08 -3.28
CA ARG A 92 2.22 4.93 -4.73
C ARG A 92 3.71 4.90 -5.12
N LEU A 93 4.51 5.83 -4.59
CA LEU A 93 5.95 5.89 -4.84
C LEU A 93 6.63 4.59 -4.42
N PHE A 94 6.30 4.06 -3.24
CA PHE A 94 6.86 2.79 -2.78
C PHE A 94 6.54 1.63 -3.73
N ALA A 95 5.32 1.57 -4.27
CA ALA A 95 4.93 0.57 -5.26
C ALA A 95 5.74 0.69 -6.57
N VAL A 96 5.94 1.92 -7.07
CA VAL A 96 6.75 2.16 -8.29
C VAL A 96 8.21 1.74 -8.07
N LEU A 97 8.78 2.06 -6.91
CA LEU A 97 10.15 1.69 -6.54
C LEU A 97 10.32 0.16 -6.44
N GLU A 98 9.37 -0.53 -5.81
CA GLU A 98 9.35 -1.99 -5.73
C GLU A 98 9.26 -2.62 -7.13
N LYS A 99 8.39 -2.10 -7.99
CA LYS A 99 8.21 -2.57 -9.36
C LYS A 99 9.48 -2.40 -10.20
N ALA A 100 10.15 -1.25 -10.07
CA ALA A 100 11.43 -1.01 -10.74
C ALA A 100 12.50 -2.02 -10.31
N GLN A 101 12.57 -2.35 -9.02
CA GLN A 101 13.49 -3.38 -8.53
C GLN A 101 13.14 -4.77 -9.09
N SER A 102 11.87 -5.18 -9.00
CA SER A 102 11.46 -6.53 -9.40
C SER A 102 11.74 -6.80 -10.88
N ASP A 103 11.52 -5.78 -11.73
CA ASP A 103 11.69 -5.93 -13.17
C ASP A 103 13.17 -5.86 -13.60
N ALA A 104 14.01 -5.18 -12.81
CA ALA A 104 15.44 -5.02 -13.06
C ALA A 104 16.29 -6.21 -12.57
N ILE A 105 15.86 -6.86 -11.49
CA ILE A 105 16.63 -7.92 -10.81
C ILE A 105 15.74 -9.14 -10.60
N SER A 106 15.77 -10.05 -11.59
CA SER A 106 15.20 -11.40 -11.43
C SER A 106 15.93 -12.15 -10.30
N GLY A 107 15.19 -12.68 -9.33
CA GLY A 107 15.75 -13.51 -8.25
C GLY A 107 16.52 -12.74 -7.18
N ALA A 108 16.16 -11.48 -6.89
CA ALA A 108 16.78 -10.73 -5.79
C ALA A 108 16.66 -11.48 -4.45
N ASN A 109 17.77 -11.58 -3.71
CA ASN A 109 17.80 -12.24 -2.39
C ASN A 109 16.86 -11.59 -1.35
N ALA A 110 16.57 -10.30 -1.50
CA ALA A 110 15.60 -9.59 -0.69
C ALA A 110 15.05 -8.39 -1.47
N THR A 111 13.73 -8.21 -1.43
CA THR A 111 13.05 -7.09 -2.08
C THR A 111 12.98 -5.86 -1.18
N ILE A 112 12.68 -4.71 -1.78
CA ILE A 112 12.35 -3.47 -1.06
C ILE A 112 11.20 -3.73 -0.08
N LYS A 113 10.19 -4.47 -0.52
CA LYS A 113 9.09 -4.93 0.33
C LYS A 113 9.57 -5.74 1.52
N ASP A 114 10.46 -6.72 1.30
CA ASP A 114 10.98 -7.55 2.40
C ASP A 114 11.67 -6.74 3.50
N ARG A 115 12.36 -5.66 3.13
CA ARG A 115 13.17 -4.89 4.06
C ARG A 115 12.45 -3.68 4.65
N PHE A 116 11.60 -3.03 3.87
CA PHE A 116 11.14 -1.67 4.17
C PHE A 116 9.63 -1.51 4.25
N PHE A 117 8.83 -2.55 4.01
CA PHE A 117 7.37 -2.41 3.99
C PHE A 117 6.78 -1.86 5.30
N SER A 118 7.36 -2.24 6.43
CA SER A 118 6.94 -1.78 7.76
C SER A 118 7.57 -0.45 8.18
N SER A 119 8.79 -0.16 7.71
CA SER A 119 9.57 1.00 8.15
C SER A 119 9.42 2.22 7.25
N ALA A 120 9.11 2.03 5.97
CA ALA A 120 8.87 3.12 5.02
C ALA A 120 7.72 4.04 5.46
N PRO A 121 6.52 3.55 5.82
CA PRO A 121 5.46 4.42 6.32
C PRO A 121 5.73 4.92 7.76
N ALA A 122 6.57 4.24 8.54
CA ALA A 122 6.90 4.65 9.90
C ALA A 122 7.95 5.78 9.95
N THR A 123 8.91 5.79 9.01
CA THR A 123 10.01 6.77 8.95
C THR A 123 10.33 7.20 7.50
N PRO A 124 9.39 7.88 6.80
CA PRO A 124 9.56 8.18 5.37
C PRO A 124 10.84 8.96 5.03
N ALA A 125 11.14 10.01 5.80
CA ALA A 125 12.33 10.86 5.61
C ALA A 125 13.65 10.09 5.57
N ARG A 126 13.74 8.98 6.32
CA ARG A 126 14.96 8.16 6.38
C ARG A 126 15.04 7.14 5.25
N ILE A 127 13.91 6.59 4.83
CA ILE A 127 13.85 5.44 3.92
C ILE A 127 13.79 5.88 2.46
N PHE A 128 12.92 6.84 2.11
CA PHE A 128 12.64 7.19 0.72
C PHE A 128 13.85 7.73 -0.06
N PRO A 129 14.70 8.64 0.49
CA PRO A 129 15.86 9.13 -0.25
C PRO A 129 16.81 8.01 -0.70
N MET A 130 17.02 7.01 0.17
CA MET A 130 17.82 5.84 -0.15
C MET A 130 17.14 4.96 -1.22
N LEU A 131 15.83 4.73 -1.13
CA LEU A 131 15.11 3.92 -2.12
C LEU A 131 15.12 4.58 -3.50
N ILE A 132 14.92 5.89 -3.58
CA ILE A 132 14.97 6.66 -4.84
C ILE A 132 16.36 6.56 -5.47
N LYS A 133 17.43 6.72 -4.68
CA LYS A 133 18.81 6.55 -5.15
C LYS A 133 19.04 5.15 -5.72
N ASN A 134 18.54 4.12 -5.07
CA ASN A 134 18.67 2.74 -5.54
C ASN A 134 17.86 2.48 -6.82
N ALA A 135 16.68 3.09 -6.94
CA ALA A 135 15.83 2.95 -8.12
C ALA A 135 16.49 3.47 -9.40
N ALA A 136 17.31 4.53 -9.33
CA ALA A 136 18.09 4.99 -10.47
C ALA A 136 19.01 3.90 -11.05
N ASN A 137 19.57 3.04 -10.20
CA ASN A 137 20.37 1.89 -10.65
C ASN A 137 19.50 0.81 -11.29
N HIS A 138 18.30 0.59 -10.76
CA HIS A 138 17.34 -0.38 -11.30
C HIS A 138 16.85 0.04 -12.69
N THR A 139 16.46 1.30 -12.87
CA THR A 139 16.02 1.83 -14.16
C THR A 139 17.18 1.92 -15.15
N ALA A 140 18.39 2.28 -14.72
CA ALA A 140 19.59 2.21 -15.55
C ALA A 140 19.86 0.78 -16.06
N LYS A 141 19.66 -0.23 -15.23
CA LYS A 141 19.77 -1.64 -15.65
C LYS A 141 18.68 -2.03 -16.64
N LEU A 142 17.43 -1.64 -16.39
CA LEU A 142 16.31 -1.87 -17.31
C LEU A 142 16.53 -1.24 -18.69
N ARG A 143 17.12 -0.03 -18.75
CA ARG A 143 17.42 0.65 -20.02
C ARG A 143 18.44 -0.07 -20.91
N LYS A 144 19.24 -0.99 -20.36
CA LYS A 144 20.19 -1.80 -21.15
C LYS A 144 19.48 -2.88 -21.96
N ASP A 145 18.28 -3.28 -21.54
CA ASP A 145 17.41 -4.21 -22.23
C ASP A 145 16.50 -3.42 -23.19
N GLN A 146 16.61 -3.66 -24.50
CA GLN A 146 15.89 -2.88 -25.52
C GLN A 146 14.37 -3.02 -25.35
N ASP A 147 13.90 -4.21 -24.96
CA ASP A 147 12.48 -4.49 -24.79
C ASP A 147 11.89 -3.77 -23.56
N LYS A 148 12.74 -3.45 -22.58
CA LYS A 148 12.34 -2.79 -21.32
C LYS A 148 12.70 -1.31 -21.26
N LYS A 149 13.38 -0.77 -22.28
CA LYS A 149 13.84 0.61 -22.29
C LYS A 149 12.68 1.62 -22.14
N GLY A 150 11.60 1.43 -22.89
CA GLY A 150 10.40 2.26 -22.79
C GLY A 150 9.75 2.17 -21.39
N TRP A 151 9.67 0.96 -20.85
CA TRP A 151 9.15 0.71 -19.50
C TRP A 151 9.99 1.39 -18.40
N ALA A 152 11.32 1.39 -18.55
CA ALA A 152 12.22 2.07 -17.63
C ALA A 152 11.96 3.58 -17.59
N PHE A 153 11.79 4.22 -18.76
CA PHE A 153 11.44 5.64 -18.82
C PHE A 153 10.07 5.93 -18.21
N HIS A 154 9.09 5.06 -18.44
CA HIS A 154 7.75 5.20 -17.85
C HIS A 154 7.82 5.15 -16.30
N LEU A 155 8.56 4.19 -15.73
CA LEU A 155 8.76 4.12 -14.28
C LEU A 155 9.49 5.35 -13.73
N GLU A 156 10.54 5.83 -14.41
CA GLU A 156 11.23 7.08 -14.03
C GLU A 156 10.30 8.27 -14.04
N LYS A 157 9.48 8.40 -15.08
CA LYS A 157 8.49 9.46 -15.21
C LYS A 157 7.45 9.40 -14.09
N MET A 158 6.91 8.22 -13.78
CA MET A 158 5.99 8.05 -12.64
C MET A 158 6.64 8.45 -11.30
N MET A 159 7.90 8.09 -11.06
CA MET A 159 8.61 8.50 -9.85
C MET A 159 8.75 10.03 -9.77
N GLN A 160 9.14 10.67 -10.88
CA GLN A 160 9.26 12.12 -10.95
C GLN A 160 7.91 12.80 -10.71
N ASP A 161 6.85 12.38 -11.40
CA ASP A 161 5.53 12.99 -11.29
C ASP A 161 4.96 12.84 -9.87
N ILE A 162 5.22 11.72 -9.18
CA ILE A 162 4.80 11.57 -7.78
C ILE A 162 5.65 12.46 -6.85
N VAL A 163 6.95 12.56 -7.08
CA VAL A 163 7.86 13.38 -6.25
C VAL A 163 7.60 14.88 -6.44
N ASP A 164 7.21 15.31 -7.64
CA ASP A 164 6.87 16.71 -7.93
C ASP A 164 5.67 17.20 -7.10
N GLU A 165 4.74 16.30 -6.78
CA GLU A 165 3.59 16.58 -5.93
C GLU A 165 3.91 16.49 -4.42
N LEU A 166 5.10 16.01 -4.06
CA LEU A 166 5.55 15.93 -2.66
C LEU A 166 6.35 17.18 -2.29
N ARG A 167 5.90 17.89 -1.25
CA ARG A 167 6.64 19.03 -0.70
C ARG A 167 7.92 18.60 0.05
N ASP A 168 7.79 17.55 0.85
CA ASP A 168 8.85 17.00 1.70
C ASP A 168 8.57 15.54 2.07
N PHE A 169 9.55 14.90 2.72
CA PHE A 169 9.35 13.59 3.35
C PHE A 169 9.18 13.78 4.86
N PRO A 170 8.06 13.37 5.46
CA PRO A 170 7.82 13.56 6.88
C PRO A 170 8.69 12.61 7.72
N SER A 171 8.94 12.98 8.97
CA SER A 171 9.66 12.14 9.92
C SER A 171 8.88 10.88 10.28
N THR A 172 7.56 10.97 10.45
CA THR A 172 6.64 9.88 10.80
C THR A 172 5.27 10.08 10.16
N LEU A 173 4.50 8.99 10.03
CA LEU A 173 3.06 9.01 9.68
C LEU A 173 2.22 8.51 10.85
N LEU A 174 1.07 9.15 11.08
CA LEU A 174 0.02 8.70 11.98
C LEU A 174 -0.61 7.39 11.49
N ALA A 175 -1.33 6.67 12.35
CA ALA A 175 -1.90 5.37 12.00
C ALA A 175 -2.86 5.46 10.79
N GLU A 176 -3.67 6.52 10.72
CA GLU A 176 -4.60 6.76 9.62
C GLU A 176 -3.86 7.02 8.31
N GLU A 177 -2.77 7.80 8.37
CA GLU A 177 -1.91 8.10 7.24
C GLU A 177 -1.15 6.86 6.77
N GLN A 178 -0.68 6.01 7.69
CA GLN A 178 -0.14 4.69 7.34
C GLN A 178 -1.22 3.81 6.68
N GLY A 179 -2.47 3.89 7.13
CA GLY A 179 -3.59 3.25 6.47
C GLY A 179 -3.76 3.72 5.03
N LEU A 180 -3.70 5.03 4.80
CA LEU A 180 -3.82 5.62 3.47
C LEU A 180 -2.62 5.27 2.56
N PHE A 181 -1.40 5.22 3.13
CA PHE A 181 -0.21 4.71 2.47
C PHE A 181 -0.40 3.28 1.94
N MET A 182 -0.92 2.38 2.79
CA MET A 182 -1.13 0.98 2.38
C MET A 182 -2.17 0.86 1.26
N ILE A 183 -3.18 1.73 1.25
CA ILE A 183 -4.18 1.79 0.18
C ILE A 183 -3.56 2.29 -1.12
N GLY A 184 -2.77 3.37 -1.09
CA GLY A 184 -2.06 3.90 -2.26
C GLY A 184 -1.10 2.87 -2.85
N TYR A 185 -0.33 2.19 -1.99
CA TYR A 185 0.53 1.06 -2.39
C TYR A 185 -0.27 -0.05 -3.08
N TYR A 186 -1.34 -0.53 -2.46
CA TYR A 186 -2.15 -1.63 -2.99
C TYR A 186 -2.77 -1.27 -4.36
N GLN A 187 -3.33 -0.07 -4.48
CA GLN A 187 -3.96 0.39 -5.73
C GLN A 187 -2.94 0.55 -6.86
N GLN A 188 -1.76 1.11 -6.58
CA GLN A 188 -0.70 1.27 -7.57
C GLN A 188 -0.13 -0.08 -8.00
N MET A 189 0.09 -1.02 -7.07
CA MET A 189 0.51 -2.38 -7.40
C MET A 189 -0.54 -3.10 -8.25
N LYS A 190 -1.81 -3.00 -7.88
CA LYS A 190 -2.90 -3.62 -8.66
C LYS A 190 -2.96 -3.08 -10.10
N ASP A 191 -2.74 -1.79 -10.29
CA ASP A 191 -2.69 -1.17 -11.63
C ASP A 191 -1.59 -1.77 -12.51
N PHE A 192 -0.40 -2.06 -11.95
CA PHE A 192 0.69 -2.71 -12.70
C PHE A 192 0.38 -4.13 -13.20
N TYR A 193 -0.51 -4.87 -12.53
CA TYR A 193 -0.83 -6.26 -12.89
C TYR A 193 -2.20 -6.43 -13.56
N THR A 194 -3.01 -5.38 -13.60
CA THR A 194 -4.29 -5.42 -14.30
C THR A 194 -4.02 -5.15 -15.77
N LYS A 195 -4.31 -6.11 -16.64
CA LYS A 195 -4.27 -5.88 -18.09
C LYS A 195 -5.27 -4.76 -18.40
N LYS A 196 -4.77 -3.63 -18.93
CA LYS A 196 -5.65 -2.62 -19.53
C LYS A 196 -6.18 -3.25 -20.81
N ASN A 197 -7.46 -3.63 -20.81
CA ASN A 197 -8.14 -3.89 -22.07
C ASN A 197 -8.13 -2.55 -22.82
N GLU A 198 -7.39 -2.48 -23.92
CA GLU A 198 -7.54 -1.41 -24.89
C GLU A 198 -8.95 -1.55 -25.49
N GLU A 199 -9.93 -0.86 -24.92
CA GLU A 199 -11.14 -0.53 -25.66
C GLU A 199 -10.71 0.45 -26.76
N LYS A 200 -10.61 -0.08 -27.97
CA LYS A 200 -10.43 0.68 -29.22
C LYS A 200 -11.67 1.47 -29.57
#